data_AF-A0A136JEE1-F1
#
_entry.id   AF-A0A136JEE1-F1
#
_cell.length_a   1.000
_cell.length_b   1.000
_cell.length_c   1.000
_cell.angle_alpha   90.00
_cell.angle_beta   90.00
_cell.angle_gamma   90.00
#
_symmetry.space_group_name_H-M   'P 1'
#
loop_
_entity.id
_entity.type
_entity.pdbx_description
1 polymer ?
#
loop_
_entity_poly.entity_id
_entity_poly.type
_entity_poly.pdbx_seq_one_letter_code
_entity_poly.pdbx_strand_id
1 'polypeptide(L)'
;MPSVTAQNTTNTGRVLMYMFPRQFGLHNVFTSKVDFRETSQRFKDYTLREEEIALKFGQHNVSKRKLHIPKRLRGRAVELVQQLQKQHHRCSYSKLMEYYCPLPATEIGPSQTRLQEAGLDQ
;
A
#
# COMPACT_ATOMS: atom_id res chain seq x y z
N MET A 1 23.85 7.82 -1.71
CA MET A 1 22.41 8.13 -1.59
C MET A 1 21.71 7.71 -2.88
N PRO A 2 20.69 6.84 -2.85
CA PRO A 2 19.97 6.47 -4.07
C PRO A 2 19.27 7.72 -4.65
N SER A 3 19.32 7.92 -5.98
CA SER A 3 18.66 9.07 -6.60
C SER A 3 17.15 8.95 -6.48
N VAL A 4 16.46 10.08 -6.25
CA VAL A 4 15.00 10.17 -6.03
C VAL A 4 14.20 9.40 -7.09
N THR A 5 14.66 9.42 -8.35
CA THR A 5 14.11 8.66 -9.48
C THR A 5 14.19 7.14 -9.32
N ALA A 6 15.29 6.62 -8.77
CA ALA A 6 15.44 5.18 -8.52
C ALA A 6 14.48 4.71 -7.42
N GLN A 7 14.31 5.52 -6.37
CA GLN A 7 13.38 5.23 -5.27
C GLN A 7 11.92 5.26 -5.72
N ASN A 8 11.56 6.22 -6.59
CA ASN A 8 10.23 6.29 -7.21
C ASN A 8 9.95 5.04 -8.06
N THR A 9 10.92 4.60 -8.85
CA THR A 9 10.78 3.38 -9.69
C THR A 9 10.59 2.14 -8.84
N THR A 10 11.32 2.03 -7.73
CA THR A 10 11.18 0.94 -6.77
C THR A 10 9.80 0.91 -6.12
N ASN A 11 9.29 2.07 -5.72
CA ASN A 11 7.95 2.20 -5.14
C ASN A 11 6.86 1.87 -6.15
N THR A 12 6.97 2.34 -7.40
CA THR A 12 6.06 1.94 -8.48
C THR A 12 6.09 0.44 -8.72
N GLY A 13 7.29 -0.17 -8.73
CA GLY A 13 7.44 -1.62 -8.89
C GLY A 13 6.74 -2.41 -7.78
N ARG A 14 6.81 -1.93 -6.53
CA ARG A 14 6.03 -2.53 -5.43
C ARG A 14 4.53 -2.43 -5.69
N VAL A 15 4.00 -1.25 -6.01
CA VAL A 15 2.57 -1.09 -6.30
C VAL A 15 2.10 -1.97 -7.47
N LEU A 16 2.94 -2.14 -8.49
CA LEU A 16 2.67 -3.06 -9.61
C LEU A 16 2.53 -4.52 -9.14
N MET A 17 3.27 -4.96 -8.11
CA MET A 17 3.13 -6.31 -7.56
C MET A 17 1.77 -6.51 -6.88
N TYR A 18 1.24 -5.49 -6.19
CA TYR A 18 -0.10 -5.56 -5.58
C TYR A 18 -1.21 -5.55 -6.64
N MET A 19 -1.07 -4.72 -7.68
CA MET A 19 -2.09 -4.61 -8.73
C MET A 19 -2.08 -5.79 -9.71
N PHE A 20 -0.90 -6.34 -10.01
CA PHE A 20 -0.72 -7.39 -11.02
C PHE A 20 -0.01 -8.64 -10.48
N PRO A 21 -0.49 -9.25 -9.38
CA PRO A 21 0.22 -10.33 -8.68
C PRO A 21 0.57 -11.49 -9.61
N ARG A 22 -0.37 -11.89 -10.48
CA ARG A 22 -0.16 -12.96 -11.46
C ARG A 22 1.04 -12.73 -12.39
N GLN A 23 1.30 -11.50 -12.83
CA GLN A 23 2.42 -11.21 -13.74
C GLN A 23 3.79 -11.32 -13.05
N PHE A 24 3.80 -11.16 -11.72
CA PHE A 24 4.96 -11.42 -10.87
C PHE A 24 4.97 -12.85 -10.32
N GLY A 25 3.99 -13.68 -10.73
CA GLY A 25 3.77 -15.04 -10.25
C GLY A 25 3.46 -15.11 -8.74
N LEU A 26 2.92 -14.04 -8.18
CA LEU A 26 2.38 -14.02 -6.82
C LEU A 26 1.01 -14.70 -6.82
N HIS A 27 0.61 -15.19 -5.65
CA HIS A 27 -0.67 -15.83 -5.39
C HIS A 27 -1.81 -14.88 -5.72
N ASN A 28 -2.87 -15.37 -6.36
CA ASN A 28 -4.05 -14.58 -6.65
C ASN A 28 -5.32 -15.41 -6.67
N VAL A 29 -6.44 -14.72 -6.48
CA VAL A 29 -7.79 -15.29 -6.37
C VAL A 29 -8.24 -16.10 -7.58
N PHE A 30 -7.70 -15.81 -8.77
CA PHE A 30 -8.20 -16.39 -10.03
C PHE A 30 -7.43 -17.64 -10.47
N THR A 31 -6.15 -17.77 -10.11
CA THR A 31 -5.32 -18.87 -10.63
C THR A 31 -4.64 -19.70 -9.55
N SER A 32 -4.59 -19.23 -8.30
CA SER A 32 -3.87 -19.94 -7.26
C SER A 32 -4.82 -20.83 -6.46
N LYS A 33 -4.41 -22.08 -6.25
CA LYS A 33 -5.13 -22.99 -5.36
C LYS A 33 -4.98 -22.49 -3.93
N VAL A 34 -6.07 -22.53 -3.18
CA VAL A 34 -6.11 -22.11 -1.78
C VAL A 34 -5.74 -23.32 -0.94
N ASP A 35 -4.74 -23.15 -0.08
CA ASP A 35 -4.37 -24.16 0.90
C ASP A 35 -5.21 -23.93 2.16
N PHE A 36 -6.14 -24.86 2.43
CA PHE A 36 -6.99 -24.81 3.62
C PHE A 36 -6.23 -25.09 4.92
N ARG A 37 -4.95 -25.49 4.85
CA ARG A 37 -4.07 -25.55 6.02
C ARG A 37 -3.57 -24.17 6.43
N GLU A 38 -3.50 -23.22 5.50
CA GLU A 38 -3.06 -21.85 5.76
C GLU A 38 -4.21 -20.89 6.07
N THR A 39 -5.41 -21.15 5.52
CA THR A 39 -6.59 -20.30 5.72
C THR A 39 -7.86 -21.11 5.84
N SER A 40 -8.71 -20.74 6.80
CA SER A 40 -10.08 -21.27 6.90
C SER A 40 -11.05 -20.61 5.90
N GLN A 41 -10.63 -19.50 5.28
CA GLN A 41 -11.42 -18.76 4.32
C GLN A 41 -11.25 -19.31 2.90
N ARG A 42 -12.27 -19.09 2.07
CA ARG A 42 -12.26 -19.49 0.64
C ARG A 42 -11.13 -18.82 -0.15
N PHE A 43 -10.63 -17.68 0.32
CA PHE A 43 -9.51 -16.96 -0.29
C PHE A 43 -8.48 -16.59 0.79
N LYS A 44 -7.23 -16.40 0.38
CA LYS A 44 -6.19 -15.86 1.27
C LYS A 44 -6.42 -14.36 1.48
N ASP A 45 -6.04 -13.83 2.63
CA ASP A 45 -6.01 -12.39 2.83
C ASP A 45 -4.90 -11.79 1.95
N TYR A 46 -5.30 -10.82 1.15
CA TYR A 46 -4.47 -10.19 0.15
C TYR A 46 -4.12 -8.75 0.48
N THR A 47 -4.53 -8.29 1.67
CA THR A 47 -4.26 -6.96 2.20
C THR A 47 -2.78 -6.83 2.55
N LEU A 48 -2.21 -7.86 3.19
CA LEU A 48 -0.79 -7.94 3.56
C LEU A 48 -0.11 -9.03 2.74
N ARG A 49 0.83 -8.63 1.90
CA ARG A 49 1.57 -9.52 0.96
C ARG A 49 3.07 -9.29 0.99
N GLU A 50 3.54 -8.47 1.92
CA GLU A 50 4.92 -8.05 2.07
C GLU A 50 5.83 -9.26 2.30
N GLU A 51 5.38 -10.23 3.10
CA GLU A 51 6.11 -11.47 3.35
C GLU A 51 6.22 -12.33 2.09
N GLU A 52 5.12 -12.51 1.35
CA GLU A 52 5.12 -13.24 0.08
C GLU A 52 6.09 -12.61 -0.94
N ILE A 53 6.03 -11.28 -1.06
CA ILE A 53 6.90 -10.50 -1.94
C ILE A 53 8.36 -10.60 -1.47
N ALA A 54 8.61 -10.53 -0.17
CA ALA A 54 9.93 -10.62 0.42
C ALA A 54 10.55 -12.02 0.26
N LEU A 55 9.75 -13.08 0.41
CA LEU A 55 10.20 -14.46 0.18
C LEU A 55 10.58 -14.67 -1.29
N LYS A 56 9.76 -14.16 -2.21
CA LYS A 56 9.96 -14.40 -3.64
C LYS A 56 11.05 -13.53 -4.26
N PHE A 57 11.10 -12.26 -3.89
CA PHE A 57 12.00 -11.29 -4.50
C PHE A 57 13.18 -10.94 -3.58
N GLY A 58 13.10 -11.16 -2.28
CA GLY A 58 14.09 -10.78 -1.27
C GLY A 58 13.83 -9.38 -0.71
N GLN A 59 13.91 -9.21 0.61
CA GLN A 59 13.70 -7.91 1.30
C GLN A 59 14.57 -6.78 0.73
N HIS A 60 15.81 -7.11 0.34
CA HIS A 60 16.82 -6.14 -0.12
C HIS A 60 16.93 -5.99 -1.64
N ASN A 61 16.39 -6.93 -2.41
CA ASN A 61 16.54 -6.98 -3.87
C ASN A 61 15.62 -6.02 -4.59
N VAL A 62 14.49 -5.62 -3.98
CA VAL A 62 13.63 -4.58 -4.55
C VAL A 62 14.39 -3.24 -4.62
N SER A 63 15.28 -2.99 -3.64
CA SER A 63 16.07 -1.76 -3.53
C SER A 63 17.45 -1.81 -4.19
N LYS A 64 18.10 -2.99 -4.23
CA LYS A 64 19.48 -3.17 -4.71
C LYS A 64 19.60 -3.84 -6.09
N ARG A 65 18.62 -4.65 -6.51
CA ARG A 65 18.56 -5.19 -7.87
C ARG A 65 17.47 -4.44 -8.63
N LYS A 66 17.72 -4.14 -9.91
CA LYS A 66 16.74 -3.53 -10.80
C LYS A 66 15.50 -4.45 -10.78
N LEU A 67 14.41 -4.01 -10.13
CA LEU A 67 13.13 -4.74 -10.10
C LEU A 67 12.80 -5.18 -11.53
N HIS A 68 12.77 -6.49 -11.78
CA HIS A 68 12.48 -7.00 -13.11
C HIS A 68 10.98 -6.86 -13.38
N ILE A 69 10.61 -5.77 -14.05
CA ILE A 69 9.24 -5.55 -14.50
C ILE A 69 8.94 -6.53 -15.66
N PRO A 70 7.90 -7.36 -15.56
CA PRO A 70 7.47 -8.27 -16.64
C PRO A 70 7.24 -7.50 -17.94
N LYS A 71 7.61 -8.08 -19.09
CA LYS A 71 7.53 -7.41 -20.41
C LYS A 71 6.16 -6.78 -20.67
N ARG A 72 5.08 -7.47 -20.31
CA ARG A 72 3.70 -7.01 -20.48
C ARG A 72 3.36 -5.72 -19.72
N LEU A 73 4.06 -5.45 -18.61
CA LEU A 73 3.80 -4.29 -17.77
C LEU A 73 4.75 -3.12 -18.06
N ARG A 74 5.73 -3.27 -18.95
CA ARG A 74 6.67 -2.19 -19.28
C ARG A 74 5.96 -1.10 -20.09
N GLY A 75 6.42 0.15 -19.93
CA GLY A 75 5.86 1.31 -20.64
C GLY A 75 4.57 1.80 -19.99
N ARG A 76 3.45 1.78 -20.72
CA ARG A 76 2.23 2.50 -20.36
C ARG A 76 1.65 2.12 -18.99
N ALA A 77 1.68 0.84 -18.62
CA ALA A 77 1.19 0.40 -17.32
C ALA A 77 1.99 1.01 -16.16
N VAL A 78 3.31 1.09 -16.28
CA VAL A 78 4.19 1.75 -15.28
C VAL A 78 3.86 3.24 -15.18
N GLU A 79 3.71 3.93 -16.32
CA GLU A 79 3.37 5.35 -16.35
C GLU A 79 2.03 5.64 -15.67
N LEU A 80 1.01 4.83 -15.97
CA LEU A 80 -0.31 4.97 -15.36
C LEU A 80 -0.27 4.76 -13.85
N VAL A 81 0.49 3.76 -13.37
CA VAL A 81 0.65 3.53 -11.93
C VAL A 81 1.40 4.69 -11.28
N GLN A 82 2.44 5.24 -11.91
CA GLN A 82 3.11 6.44 -11.42
C GLN A 82 2.17 7.63 -11.32
N GLN A 83 1.33 7.84 -12.34
CA GLN A 83 0.35 8.91 -12.36
C GLN A 83 -0.68 8.70 -11.24
N LEU A 84 -1.18 7.47 -11.07
CA LEU A 84 -2.08 7.12 -9.98
C LEU A 84 -1.46 7.39 -8.61
N GLN A 85 -0.19 7.03 -8.39
CA GLN A 85 0.52 7.31 -7.14
C GLN A 85 0.61 8.83 -6.87
N LYS A 86 0.91 9.64 -7.90
CA LYS A 86 0.94 11.10 -7.78
C LYS A 86 -0.44 11.67 -7.43
N GLN A 87 -1.49 11.20 -8.09
CA GLN A 87 -2.86 11.66 -7.82
C GLN A 87 -3.34 11.23 -6.43
N HIS A 88 -3.05 10.00 -6.02
CA HIS A 88 -3.34 9.49 -4.69
C HIS A 88 -2.68 10.36 -3.60
N HIS A 89 -1.39 10.68 -3.75
CA HIS A 89 -0.67 11.51 -2.79
C HIS A 89 -1.23 12.93 -2.68
N ARG A 90 -1.75 13.49 -3.78
CA ARG A 90 -2.35 14.84 -3.83
C ARG A 90 -3.84 14.85 -3.48
N CYS A 91 -4.46 13.70 -3.30
CA CYS A 91 -5.90 13.60 -3.06
C CYS A 91 -6.24 14.11 -1.66
N SER A 92 -7.08 15.13 -1.57
CA SER A 92 -7.62 15.61 -0.29
C SER A 92 -8.76 14.71 0.17
N TYR A 93 -8.39 13.56 0.76
CA TYR A 93 -9.37 12.59 1.25
C TYR A 93 -10.33 13.18 2.29
N SER A 94 -9.86 14.09 3.14
CA SER A 94 -10.71 14.79 4.12
C SER A 94 -11.83 15.58 3.46
N LYS A 95 -11.54 16.32 2.36
CA LYS A 95 -12.55 17.08 1.62
C LYS A 95 -13.50 16.18 0.86
N LEU A 96 -13.01 15.06 0.34
CA LEU A 96 -13.87 14.03 -0.27
C LEU A 96 -14.87 13.46 0.75
N MET A 97 -14.39 13.14 1.95
CA MET A 97 -15.24 12.64 3.04
C MET A 97 -16.27 13.68 3.49
N GLU A 98 -15.86 14.94 3.70
CA GLU A 98 -16.78 16.04 4.06
C GLU A 98 -17.90 16.22 3.02
N TYR A 99 -17.58 16.09 1.73
CA TYR A 99 -18.55 16.27 0.65
C TYR A 99 -19.53 15.10 0.52
N TYR A 100 -19.04 13.86 0.55
CA TYR A 100 -19.87 12.66 0.34
C TYR A 100 -20.50 12.11 1.62
N CYS A 101 -19.88 12.34 2.77
CA CYS A 101 -20.34 11.90 4.09
C CYS A 101 -20.18 13.05 5.10
N PRO A 102 -20.97 14.14 4.97
CA PRO A 102 -20.92 15.23 5.92
C PRO A 102 -21.35 14.72 7.30
N LEU A 103 -20.44 14.81 8.28
CA LEU A 103 -20.82 14.52 9.66
C LEU A 103 -21.76 15.63 10.13
N PRO A 104 -22.97 15.30 10.64
CA PRO A 104 -23.84 16.31 11.22
C PRO A 104 -23.10 16.98 12.37
N ALA A 105 -23.18 18.30 12.46
CA ALA A 105 -22.48 19.12 13.46
C ALA A 105 -22.99 18.93 14.92
N THR A 106 -23.63 17.80 15.20
CA THR A 106 -24.29 17.49 16.46
C THR A 106 -23.53 16.32 17.09
N GLU A 107 -23.03 16.52 18.32
CA GLU A 107 -22.35 15.53 19.18
C GLU A 107 -20.84 15.30 18.97
N ILE A 108 -20.04 16.34 18.69
CA ILE A 108 -18.67 16.37 19.22
C ILE A 108 -18.69 17.35 20.39
N GLY A 109 -19.04 16.86 21.57
CA GLY A 109 -18.75 17.57 22.81
C GLY A 109 -17.25 17.92 22.86
N PRO A 110 -16.86 19.03 23.52
CA PRO A 110 -15.48 19.49 23.49
C PRO A 110 -14.56 18.36 23.95
N SER A 111 -13.73 17.86 23.04
CA SER A 111 -12.61 16.99 23.37
C SER A 111 -11.68 17.80 24.24
N GLN A 112 -11.86 17.73 25.56
CA GLN A 112 -10.94 18.34 26.51
C GLN A 112 -9.58 17.68 26.32
N THR A 113 -8.69 18.41 25.67
CA THR A 113 -7.25 18.28 25.84
C THR A 113 -6.95 18.39 27.33
N ARG A 114 -6.68 17.27 28.00
CA ARG A 114 -6.08 17.25 29.34
C ARG A 114 -4.82 16.39 29.31
N LEU A 115 -3.71 17.02 28.91
CA LEU A 115 -2.36 16.60 29.28
C LEU A 115 -1.53 17.86 29.57
N GLN A 116 -1.58 18.29 30.83
CA GLN A 116 -0.71 19.26 31.54
C GLN A 116 -1.32 19.30 32.96
N GLU A 117 -0.66 19.11 34.09
CA GLU A 117 0.72 18.85 34.50
C GLU A 117 0.59 18.05 35.81
N ALA A 118 1.46 17.07 36.06
CA ALA A 118 1.62 16.49 37.39
C ALA A 118 3.09 16.63 37.78
N GLY A 119 3.50 17.86 38.05
CA GLY A 119 4.61 18.15 38.96
C GLY A 119 3.99 18.53 40.31
N LEU A 120 4.11 17.63 41.30
CA LEU A 120 3.87 17.97 42.69
C LEU A 120 5.18 17.71 43.43
N ASP A 121 5.93 18.78 43.65
CA ASP A 121 6.95 18.85 44.69
C ASP A 121 6.27 18.74 46.06
N GLN A 122 6.76 17.81 46.88
CA GLN A 122 6.89 17.92 48.33
C GLN A 122 7.88 16.88 48.84
#